data_AF-A0A960K1U5-F1
#
_entry.id   AF-A0A960K1U5-F1
#
_cell.length_a   1.000
_cell.length_b   1.000
_cell.length_c   1.000
_cell.angle_alpha   90.00
_cell.angle_beta   90.00
_cell.angle_gamma   90.00
#
_symmetry.space_group_name_H-M   'P 1'
#
loop_
_entity.id
_entity.type
_entity.pdbx_description
1 polymer ?
#
loop_
_entity_poly.entity_id
_entity_poly.type
_entity_poly.pdbx_seq_one_letter_code
_entity_poly.pdbx_strand_id
1 'polypeptide(L)' 'MKKVRCTSCGSEDLESRKVEYLYSHQGHYLLVSETPVQVCRSCGTIFYDAKVLKEIERRFFAIQNHRE' A
#
# COMPACT_ATOMS: atom_id res chain seq x y z
N MET A 1 -18.58 13.67 8.32
CA MET A 1 -17.48 12.79 7.86
C MET A 1 -17.57 12.62 6.35
N LYS A 2 -16.51 12.88 5.60
CA LYS A 2 -16.49 12.67 4.15
C LYS A 2 -16.49 11.16 3.90
N LYS A 3 -17.56 10.62 3.34
CA LYS A 3 -17.60 9.20 2.96
C LYS A 3 -16.64 9.01 1.78
N VAL A 4 -15.59 8.21 1.98
CA VAL A 4 -14.68 7.83 0.90
C VAL A 4 -15.40 6.76 0.09
N ARG A 5 -15.54 7.01 -1.21
CA ARG A 5 -16.11 6.06 -2.16
C ARG A 5 -14.99 5.41 -2.95
N CYS A 6 -15.17 4.15 -3.30
CA CYS A 6 -14.30 3.49 -4.26
C CYS A 6 -14.31 4.28 -5.57
N THR A 7 -13.13 4.75 -6.01
CA THR A 7 -13.00 5.49 -7.28
C THR A 7 -13.20 4.59 -8.51
N SER A 8 -13.17 3.26 -8.33
CA SER A 8 -13.36 2.29 -9.42
C SER A 8 -14.84 1.90 -9.62
N CYS A 9 -15.58 1.59 -8.55
CA CYS A 9 -16.98 1.11 -8.65
C CYS A 9 -18.02 2.01 -7.95
N GLY A 10 -17.61 3.04 -7.22
CA GLY A 10 -18.51 3.96 -6.51
C GLY A 10 -19.05 3.46 -5.16
N SER A 11 -18.80 2.21 -4.77
CA SER A 11 -19.22 1.65 -3.49
C SER A 11 -18.61 2.39 -2.28
N GLU A 12 -19.36 2.45 -1.18
CA GLU A 12 -18.91 2.99 0.11
C GLU A 12 -18.36 1.88 1.03
N ASP A 13 -18.42 0.62 0.62
CA ASP A 13 -17.98 -0.53 1.41
C ASP A 13 -16.46 -0.74 1.26
N LEU A 14 -15.71 0.04 2.04
CA LEU A 14 -14.25 -0.03 2.16
C LEU A 14 -13.88 -0.64 3.52
N GLU A 15 -13.02 -1.67 3.51
CA GLU A 15 -12.49 -2.28 4.72
C GLU A 15 -10.98 -2.05 4.84
N SER A 16 -10.48 -1.82 6.05
CA SER A 16 -9.05 -1.78 6.33
C SER A 16 -8.50 -3.19 6.46
N ARG A 17 -7.42 -3.49 5.74
CA ARG A 17 -6.70 -4.76 5.82
C ARG A 17 -5.19 -4.54 5.88
N LYS A 18 -4.47 -5.56 6.31
CA LYS A 18 -3.01 -5.65 6.21
C LYS A 18 -2.67 -6.68 5.15
N VAL A 19 -1.78 -6.35 4.23
CA VAL A 19 -1.36 -7.23 3.13
C VAL A 19 0.15 -7.29 3.03
N GLU A 20 0.65 -8.32 2.36
CA GLU A 20 2.04 -8.36 1.90
C GLU A 20 2.19 -7.47 0.67
N TYR A 21 3.21 -6.60 0.68
CA TYR A 21 3.53 -5.73 -0.44
C TYR A 21 4.95 -5.98 -0.90
N LEU A 22 5.10 -6.38 -2.18
CA LEU A 22 6.40 -6.57 -2.81
C LEU A 22 6.77 -5.28 -3.56
N TYR A 23 7.67 -4.49 -2.97
CA TYR A 23 8.28 -3.36 -3.68
C TYR A 23 9.44 -3.88 -4.54
N SER A 24 9.50 -3.45 -5.80
CA SER A 24 10.59 -3.81 -6.73
C SER A 24 11.16 -2.57 -7.38
N HIS A 25 12.49 -2.48 -7.42
CA HIS A 25 13.20 -1.38 -8.08
C HIS A 25 14.56 -1.86 -8.57
N GLN A 26 14.86 -1.64 -9.86
CA GLN A 26 16.13 -2.01 -10.49
C GLN A 26 16.55 -3.48 -10.27
N GLY A 27 15.59 -4.41 -10.25
CA GLY A 27 15.86 -5.84 -10.03
C GLY A 27 16.08 -6.25 -8.57
N HIS A 28 16.03 -5.31 -7.63
CA HIS A 28 16.03 -5.57 -6.20
C HIS A 28 14.60 -5.55 -5.66
N TYR A 29 14.38 -6.28 -4.57
CA TYR A 29 13.07 -6.49 -3.97
C TYR A 29 13.09 -6.20 -2.48
N LEU A 30 12.00 -5.63 -1.97
CA LEU A 30 11.71 -5.52 -0.55
C LEU A 30 10.29 -6.04 -0.30
N LEU A 31 10.20 -7.14 0.45
CA LEU A 31 8.94 -7.68 0.92
C LEU A 31 8.56 -6.98 2.23
N VAL A 32 7.45 -6.24 2.21
CA VAL A 32 6.92 -5.53 3.37
C VAL A 32 5.67 -6.23 3.87
N SER A 33 5.82 -6.93 4.99
CA SER A 33 4.71 -7.55 5.71
C SER A 33 3.82 -6.49 6.34
N GLU A 34 2.55 -6.83 6.51
CA GLU A 34 1.58 -6.02 7.26
C GLU A 34 1.31 -4.61 6.70
N THR A 35 1.47 -4.40 5.39
CA THR A 35 1.21 -3.10 4.75
C THR A 35 -0.27 -2.73 4.89
N PRO A 36 -0.60 -1.60 5.54
CA PRO A 36 -1.99 -1.19 5.73
C PRO A 36 -2.58 -0.68 4.42
N VAL A 37 -3.76 -1.20 4.07
CA VAL A 37 -4.51 -0.85 2.86
C VAL A 37 -5.99 -0.70 3.16
N GLN A 38 -6.71 0.01 2.30
CA GLN A 38 -8.16 -0.09 2.21
C GLN A 38 -8.54 -0.96 1.02
N VAL A 39 -9.47 -1.88 1.19
CA VAL A 39 -9.98 -2.74 0.12
C VAL A 39 -11.46 -2.48 -0.05
N CYS A 40 -11.90 -2.25 -1.29
CA CYS A 40 -13.33 -2.23 -1.57
C CYS A 40 -13.87 -3.66 -1.55
N ARG A 41 -14.81 -3.96 -0.65
CA ARG A 41 -15.39 -5.30 -0.54
C ARG A 41 -16.26 -5.66 -1.75
N SER A 42 -16.76 -4.65 -2.46
CA SER A 42 -17.64 -4.84 -3.61
C SER A 42 -16.90 -5.20 -4.91
N CYS A 43 -15.70 -4.66 -5.14
CA CYS A 43 -14.96 -4.86 -6.40
C CYS A 43 -13.50 -5.31 -6.22
N GLY A 44 -13.00 -5.38 -4.99
CA GLY A 44 -11.64 -5.82 -4.67
C GLY A 44 -10.55 -4.79 -4.91
N THR A 45 -10.86 -3.55 -5.32
CA THR A 45 -9.85 -2.51 -5.51
C THR A 45 -9.12 -2.22 -4.20
N ILE A 46 -7.79 -2.23 -4.25
CA ILE A 46 -6.91 -1.94 -3.12
C ILE A 46 -6.39 -0.51 -3.23
N PHE A 47 -6.48 0.23 -2.14
CA PHE A 47 -5.99 1.59 -1.99
C PHE A 47 -4.84 1.62 -1.00
N TYR A 48 -3.70 2.14 -1.47
CA TYR A 48 -2.50 2.34 -0.67
C TYR A 48 -2.39 3.82 -0.31
N ASP A 49 -2.06 4.10 0.95
CA ASP A 49 -1.77 5.47 1.36
C ASP A 49 -0.42 5.94 0.80
N ALA A 50 -0.38 7.14 0.25
CA ALA A 50 0.83 7.68 -0.38
C ALA A 50 1.98 7.83 0.62
N LYS A 51 1.72 8.10 1.90
CA LYS A 51 2.76 8.19 2.93
C LYS A 51 3.35 6.81 3.21
N VAL A 52 2.50 5.78 3.24
CA VAL A 52 2.95 4.38 3.42
C VAL A 52 3.87 3.97 2.27
N LEU A 53 3.48 4.22 1.02
CA LEU A 53 4.31 3.88 -0.14
C LEU A 53 5.65 4.64 -0.14
N LYS A 54 5.64 5.93 0.20
CA LYS A 54 6.87 6.73 0.32
C LYS A 54 7.80 6.24 1.43
N GLU A 55 7.24 5.76 2.54
CA GLU A 55 8.02 5.20 3.63
C GLU A 55 8.67 3.86 3.23
N ILE A 56 7.93 3.01 2.51
CA ILE A 56 8.46 1.77 1.94
C ILE A 56 9.62 2.07 0.98
N GLU A 57 9.46 3.04 0.10
CA GLU A 57 10.52 3.47 -0.83
C GLU A 57 11.74 4.03 -0.09
N ARG A 58 11.54 4.89 0.92
CA ARG A 58 12.64 5.42 1.74
C ARG A 58 13.40 4.29 2.44
N ARG A 59 12.70 3.31 3.03
CA ARG A 59 13.34 2.13 3.65
C ARG A 59 14.10 1.30 2.63
N PHE A 60 13.51 1.06 1.46
CA PHE A 60 14.18 0.33 0.39
C PHE A 60 15.53 0.96 0.05
N PHE A 61 15.57 2.28 -0.19
CA PHE A 61 16.83 2.96 -0.48
C PHE A 61 17.78 3.01 0.72
N ALA A 62 17.28 3.10 1.96
CA ALA A 62 18.14 3.01 3.14
C ALA A 62 18.84 1.64 3.22
N ILE A 63 18.11 0.55 2.95
CA ILE A 63 18.66 -0.81 2.90
C ILE A 63 19.70 -0.94 1.78
N GLN A 64 19.39 -0.48 0.56
CA GLN A 64 20.32 -0.55 -0.58
C GLN A 64 21.60 0.28 -0.35
N ASN A 65 21.51 1.37 0.42
CA ASN A 65 22.65 2.21 0.76
C ASN A 65 23.35 1.81 2.07
N HIS A 66 22.95 0.70 2.71
CA HIS A 66 23.48 0.24 4.02
C HIS A 66 23.34 1.29 5.15
N ARG A 67 22.16 1.91 5.29
CA ARG A 67 21.85 2.99 6.25
C ARG A 67 20.62 2.70 7.14
N GLU A 68 20.21 1.44 7.27
CA GLU A 68 19.12 1.04 8.17
C GLU A 68 19.63 0.78 9.59
#